data_AF-A0A7C6XXZ5-F1
#
_entry.id   AF-A0A7C6XXZ5-F1
#
_cell.length_a   1.000
_cell.length_b   1.000
_cell.length_c   1.000
_cell.angle_alpha   90.00
_cell.angle_beta   90.00
_cell.angle_gamma   90.00
#
_symmetry.space_group_name_H-M   'P 1'
#
loop_
_entity.id
_entity.type
_entity.pdbx_description
1 polymer ?
#
loop_
_entity_poly.entity_id
_entity_poly.type
_entity_poly.pdbx_seq_one_letter_code
_entity_poly.pdbx_strand_id
1 'polypeptide(L)' 'VEVPFADLAFGQTVSVTFSGPVRESYPVQIDADEIVILADHPGN' A
#
# COMPACT_ATOMS: atom_id res chain seq x y z
N VAL A 1 -6.97 11.73 6.58
CA VAL A 1 -5.88 12.27 7.42
C VAL A 1 -4.61 11.65 6.89
N GLU A 2 -3.59 12.44 6.58
CA GLU A 2 -2.28 11.90 6.22
C GLU A 2 -1.60 11.34 7.47
N VAL A 3 -0.99 10.18 7.34
CA VAL A 3 -0.27 9.50 8.43
C VAL A 3 1.19 9.30 8.05
N PRO A 4 2.11 9.29 9.02
CA PRO A 4 3.49 8.89 8.79
C PRO A 4 3.57 7.51 8.12
N PHE A 5 4.50 7.34 7.18
CA PHE A 5 4.76 6.03 6.56
C PHE A 5 5.10 4.95 7.60
N ALA A 6 5.66 5.33 8.75
CA ALA A 6 5.97 4.44 9.86
C ALA A 6 4.73 3.74 10.47
N ASP A 7 3.53 4.28 10.23
CA ASP A 7 2.28 3.70 10.72
C ASP A 7 1.76 2.57 9.81
N LEU A 8 2.39 2.38 8.64
CA LEU A 8 2.13 1.24 7.78
C LEU A 8 2.74 -0.03 8.41
N ALA A 9 1.88 -0.99 8.73
CA ALA A 9 2.25 -2.22 9.42
C ALA A 9 1.82 -3.47 8.66
N PHE A 10 2.51 -4.59 8.93
CA PHE A 10 2.11 -5.88 8.39
C PHE A 10 0.70 -6.28 8.86
N GLY A 11 -0.06 -6.92 7.98
CA GLY A 11 -1.42 -7.37 8.28
C GLY A 11 -2.51 -6.32 8.05
N GLN A 12 -2.14 -5.06 7.80
CA GLN A 12 -3.10 -4.04 7.37
C GLN A 12 -3.58 -4.31 5.93
N THR A 13 -4.84 -3.95 5.68
CA THR A 13 -5.38 -3.94 4.31
C THR A 13 -5.22 -2.55 3.73
N VAL A 14 -4.61 -2.46 2.55
CA VAL A 14 -4.37 -1.18 1.85
C VAL A 14 -5.04 -1.13 0.49
N SER A 15 -5.43 0.07 0.07
CA SER A 15 -5.74 0.41 -1.32
C SER A 15 -4.56 1.18 -1.89
N VAL A 16 -4.18 0.88 -3.12
CA VAL A 16 -3.06 1.54 -3.81
C VAL A 16 -3.57 2.21 -5.08
N THR A 17 -3.24 3.48 -5.25
CA THR A 17 -3.42 4.20 -6.51
C THR A 17 -2.07 4.26 -7.24
N PHE A 18 -2.07 3.97 -8.53
CA PHE A 18 -0.88 4.06 -9.39
C PHE A 18 -1.28 4.59 -10.77
N SER A 19 -0.39 5.37 -11.38
CA SER A 19 -0.53 5.90 -12.73
C SER A 19 0.63 5.49 -13.65
N GLY A 20 1.69 4.89 -13.08
CA GLY A 20 2.86 4.42 -13.79
C GLY A 20 2.68 3.07 -14.51
N PRO A 21 3.70 2.64 -15.27
CA PRO A 21 3.67 1.36 -15.97
C PRO A 21 3.68 0.19 -14.98
N VAL A 22 2.89 -0.84 -15.30
CA VAL A 22 3.00 -2.14 -14.63
C VAL A 22 4.20 -2.88 -15.21
N ARG A 23 5.12 -3.33 -14.35
CA ARG A 23 6.27 -4.12 -14.80
C ARG A 23 5.83 -5.54 -15.09
N GLU A 24 6.14 -6.02 -16.29
CA GLU A 24 5.89 -7.40 -16.70
C GLU A 24 6.92 -8.34 -16.03
N SER A 25 6.70 -8.65 -14.75
CA SER A 25 7.53 -9.53 -13.93
C SER A 25 6.69 -10.54 -13.15
N TYR A 26 7.35 -11.52 -12.53
CA TYR A 26 6.71 -12.45 -11.60
C TYR A 26 7.46 -12.47 -10.24
N PRO A 27 6.85 -11.95 -9.16
CA PRO A 27 5.53 -11.32 -9.10
C PRO A 27 5.48 -9.99 -9.86
N VAL A 28 4.25 -9.58 -10.23
CA VAL A 28 3.99 -8.27 -10.87
C VAL A 28 4.43 -7.15 -9.92
N GLN A 29 5.03 -6.10 -10.47
CA GLN A 29 5.47 -4.94 -9.70
C GLN A 29 4.87 -3.66 -10.28
N ILE A 30 4.51 -2.73 -9.40
CA ILE A 30 4.09 -1.36 -9.70
C ILE A 30 4.83 -0.38 -8.79
N ASP A 31 5.00 0.85 -9.24
CA ASP A 31 5.40 1.97 -8.39
C ASP A 31 4.10 2.69 -7.93
N ALA A 32 3.92 2.84 -6.62
CA ALA A 32 2.69 3.40 -6.03
C ALA A 32 2.77 4.93 -5.93
N ASP A 33 1.67 5.61 -6.28
CA ASP A 33 1.53 7.06 -6.13
C ASP A 33 0.89 7.42 -4.78
N GLU A 34 -0.08 6.62 -4.33
CA GLU A 34 -0.77 6.78 -3.04
C GLU A 34 -1.11 5.42 -2.44
N ILE A 35 -0.99 5.33 -1.11
CA ILE A 35 -1.41 4.17 -0.32
C ILE A 35 -2.40 4.63 0.75
N VAL A 36 -3.60 4.04 0.76
CA VAL A 36 -4.64 4.29 1.75
C VAL A 36 -4.82 3.04 2.61
N ILE A 37 -4.67 3.18 3.93
CA ILE A 37 -4.94 2.09 4.89
C ILE A 37 -6.46 2.00 5.08
N LEU A 38 -7.06 0.88 4.66
CA LEU A 38 -8.52 0.68 4.66
C LEU A 38 -9.05 0.10 5.98
N ALA A 39 -8.29 -0.83 6.55
CA ALA A 39 -8.59 -1.44 7.81
C ALA A 39 -7.29 -1.59 8.57
N ASP A 40 -7.28 -1.04 9.78
CA ASP A 40 -6.18 -1.28 10.69
C ASP A 40 -6.21 -2.75 11.12
N HIS A 41 -5.03 -3.35 11.27
CA HIS A 41 -4.97 -4.68 11.86
C HIS A 41 -5.36 -4.53 13.33
N PRO A 42 -6.43 -5.18 13.83
CA PRO A 42 -6.79 -5.10 15.24
C PRO A 42 -5.76 -5.86 16.08
N GLY A 43 -4.69 -5.15 16.45
CA GLY A 43 -3.77 -5.48 17.52
C GLY A 43 -2.59 -6.39 17.15
N ASN A 44 -1.39 -5.85 17.37
CA ASN A 44 -0.70 -6.16 18.63
C ASN A 44 -0.60 -4.88 19.47
#